data_AF-A0A815QJ68-F1
#
_entry.id   AF-A0A815QJ68-F1
#
_cell.length_a   1.000
_cell.length_b   1.000
_cell.length_c   1.000
_cell.angle_alpha   90.00
_cell.angle_beta   90.00
_cell.angle_gamma   90.00
#
_symmetry.space_group_name_H-M   'P 1'
#
loop_
_entity.id
_entity.type
_entity.pdbx_description
1 polymer ?
#
loop_
_entity_poly.entity_id
_entity_poly.type
_entity_poly.pdbx_seq_one_letter_code
_entity_poly.pdbx_strand_id
1 'polypeptide(L)' 'FNSTSGTSSLYINGNLVSNILVSTRQAIGSYVFLGSSPLYTSSCKSGIISKGQFFGIIDEFYVFSRALTSTDICRLANP' A
#
# COMPACT_ATOMS: atom_id res chain seq x y z
N PHE A 1 3.67 -0.80 7.17
CA PHE A 1 3.37 -0.10 8.45
C PHE A 1 4.49 -0.40 9.44
N ASN A 2 5.01 0.61 10.14
CA ASN A 2 5.97 0.44 11.23
C ASN A 2 5.23 0.55 12.57
N SER A 3 5.12 -0.57 13.28
CA SER A 3 4.40 -0.65 14.55
C SER A 3 5.11 0.02 15.71
N THR A 4 6.44 0.20 15.63
CA THR A 4 7.23 0.89 16.66
C THR A 4 7.00 2.39 16.60
N SER A 5 7.05 2.99 15.41
CA SER A 5 6.80 4.43 15.21
C SER A 5 5.33 4.77 15.02
N GLY A 6 4.47 3.77 14.77
CA GLY A 6 3.07 3.99 14.44
C GLY A 6 2.84 4.63 13.07
N THR A 7 3.80 4.54 12.15
CA THR A 7 3.74 5.24 10.85
C THR A 7 3.54 4.33 9.65
N SER A 8 2.83 4.83 8.66
CA SER A 8 2.78 4.28 7.29
C SER A 8 3.51 5.22 6.35
N SER A 9 4.39 4.65 5.52
CA SER A 9 5.19 5.41 4.56
C SER A 9 4.90 4.95 3.14
N LEU A 10 4.90 5.88 2.20
CA LEU A 10 4.88 5.64 0.77
C LEU A 10 6.22 6.07 0.17
N TYR A 11 6.84 5.15 -0.57
CA TYR A 11 8.06 5.41 -1.33
C TYR A 11 7.79 5.18 -2.82
N ILE A 12 8.35 6.03 -3.68
CA ILE A 12 8.33 5.88 -5.13
C ILE A 12 9.78 6.01 -5.62
N ASN A 13 10.25 5.01 -6.38
CA ASN A 13 11.64 4.93 -6.85
C ASN A 13 12.66 5.15 -5.71
N GLY A 14 12.39 4.56 -4.53
CA GLY A 14 13.24 4.65 -3.34
C GLY A 14 13.11 5.93 -2.53
N ASN A 15 12.43 6.96 -3.04
CA ASN A 15 12.28 8.24 -2.36
C ASN A 15 11.01 8.29 -1.50
N LEU A 16 11.11 8.83 -0.28
CA LEU A 16 9.96 9.01 0.60
C LEU A 16 9.04 10.09 0.06
N VAL A 17 7.80 9.73 -0.26
CA VAL A 17 6.76 10.65 -0.77
C VAL A 17 5.80 11.05 0.35
N SER A 18 5.49 10.14 1.26
CA SER A 18 4.58 10.41 2.36
C SER A 18 4.93 9.58 3.59
N ASN A 19 4.77 10.16 4.77
CA ASN A 19 4.88 9.49 6.05
C ASN A 19 3.78 10.00 6.99
N ILE A 20 2.88 9.10 7.41
CA ILE A 20 1.69 9.47 8.16
C ILE A 20 1.64 8.65 9.46
N LEU A 21 1.32 9.31 10.57
CA LEU A 21 0.96 8.65 11.82
C LEU A 21 -0.42 8.00 11.70
N VAL A 22 -0.48 6.70 11.97
CA VAL A 22 -1.71 5.91 11.87
C VAL A 22 -2.39 5.91 13.23
N SER A 23 -3.51 6.62 13.35
CA SER A 23 -4.28 6.75 14.59
C SER A 23 -5.23 5.58 14.87
N THR A 24 -5.64 4.83 13.85
CA THR A 24 -6.51 3.67 13.96
C THR A 24 -6.01 2.52 13.09
N ARG A 25 -6.09 1.29 13.62
CA ARG A 25 -5.73 0.07 12.88
C ARG A 25 -6.96 -0.82 12.75
N GLN A 26 -7.13 -1.46 11.59
CA GLN A 26 -8.09 -2.55 11.49
C GLN A 26 -7.63 -3.71 12.38
N ALA A 27 -8.53 -4.17 13.24
CA ALA A 27 -8.23 -5.16 14.27
C ALA A 27 -8.21 -6.61 13.75
N ILE A 28 -8.84 -6.87 12.59
CA ILE A 28 -9.04 -8.24 12.09
C ILE A 28 -9.12 -8.22 10.56
N GLY A 29 -8.30 -9.05 9.91
CA GLY A 29 -8.28 -9.24 8.46
C GLY A 29 -7.75 -8.02 7.69
N SER A 30 -6.76 -8.23 6.84
CA SER A 30 -6.33 -7.22 5.87
C SER A 30 -6.13 -7.90 4.53
N TYR A 31 -6.95 -7.50 3.57
CA TYR A 31 -6.86 -7.99 2.20
C TYR A 31 -6.04 -6.99 1.39
N VAL A 32 -5.09 -7.50 0.61
CA VAL A 32 -4.36 -6.71 -0.39
C VAL A 32 -4.86 -7.14 -1.75
N PHE A 33 -5.41 -6.20 -2.50
CA PHE A 33 -5.90 -6.44 -3.86
C PHE A 33 -4.96 -5.78 -4.85
N LEU A 34 -4.56 -6.53 -5.88
CA LEU A 34 -3.79 -6.02 -7.00
C LEU A 34 -4.69 -5.96 -8.23
N GLY A 35 -4.77 -4.78 -8.82
CA GLY A 35 -5.40 -4.55 -10.11
C GLY A 35 -6.91 -4.75 -10.24
N SER A 36 -7.56 -5.50 -9.35
CA SER A 36 -9.01 -5.43 -9.17
C SER A 36 -9.44 -5.80 -7.76
N SER A 37 -10.28 -4.96 -7.15
CA SER A 37 -11.02 -5.34 -5.95
C SER A 37 -12.25 -6.16 -6.37
N PRO A 38 -12.65 -7.22 -5.65
CA PRO A 38 -13.95 -7.84 -5.82
C PRO A 38 -15.02 -6.86 -5.31
N LEU A 39 -15.39 -5.89 -6.14
CA LEU A 39 -16.50 -4.98 -5.85
C LEU A 39 -17.81 -5.73 -6.06
N TYR A 40 -18.29 -6.36 -4.99
CA TYR A 40 -19.72 -6.50 -4.82
C TYR A 40 -20.24 -5.15 -4.32
N THR A 41 -21.28 -4.66 -5.01
CA THR A 41 -22.13 -3.50 -4.68
C THR A 41 -21.82 -2.17 -5.38
N SER A 42 -22.82 -1.74 -6.13
CA SER A 42 -22.98 -0.48 -6.85
C SER A 42 -23.33 0.65 -5.87
N SER A 43 -22.37 1.49 -5.52
CA SER A 43 -22.50 2.94 -5.28
C SER A 43 -21.32 3.44 -4.46
N CYS A 44 -20.64 4.48 -4.93
CA CYS A 44 -19.63 5.18 -4.14
C CYS A 44 -20.10 6.61 -3.91
N LYS A 45 -20.07 7.06 -2.64
CA LYS A 45 -20.23 8.48 -2.28
C LYS A 45 -19.09 9.29 -2.90
N SER A 46 -19.36 10.56 -3.23
CA SER A 46 -18.39 11.50 -3.79
C SER A 46 -17.08 11.53 -2.97
N GLY A 47 -15.92 11.52 -3.66
CA GLY A 47 -14.59 11.50 -3.03
C GLY A 47 -13.84 10.15 -3.05
N ILE A 48 -14.34 9.15 -3.80
CA ILE A 48 -13.74 7.82 -3.88
C ILE A 48 -13.31 7.52 -5.34
N ILE A 49 -12.14 6.88 -5.51
CA ILE A 49 -11.62 6.44 -6.81
C ILE A 49 -12.61 5.46 -7.45
N SER A 50 -13.26 5.91 -8.52
CA SER A 50 -14.16 5.10 -9.33
C SER A 50 -13.35 4.23 -10.31
N LYS A 51 -13.70 2.93 -10.37
CA LYS A 51 -13.14 1.86 -11.21
C LYS A 51 -11.77 1.33 -10.75
N GLY A 52 -11.84 0.34 -9.85
CA GLY A 52 -10.69 -0.47 -9.43
C GLY A 52 -10.24 -1.47 -10.49
N GLN A 53 -9.82 -1.00 -11.67
CA GLN A 53 -9.14 -1.80 -12.68
C GLN A 53 -7.78 -1.16 -12.98
N PHE A 54 -6.71 -1.91 -12.74
CA PHE A 54 -5.36 -1.55 -13.18
C PHE A 54 -5.15 -2.06 -14.60
N PHE A 55 -4.73 -1.17 -15.50
CA PHE A 55 -4.36 -1.51 -16.87
C PHE A 55 -2.85 -1.31 -17.01
N GLY A 56 -2.10 -2.41 -17.02
CA GLY A 56 -0.65 -2.40 -17.09
C GLY A 56 -0.06 -3.76 -16.69
N ILE A 57 1.25 -3.80 -16.52
CA ILE A 57 1.97 -4.97 -16.02
C ILE A 57 2.38 -4.70 -14.57
N ILE A 58 2.09 -5.64 -13.69
CA ILE A 58 2.66 -5.71 -12.34
C ILE A 58 3.70 -6.82 -12.38
N ASP A 59 4.91 -6.51 -11.96
CA ASP A 59 5.99 -7.48 -11.81
C ASP A 59 6.62 -7.32 -10.43
N GLU A 60 7.28 -8.37 -9.94
CA GLU A 60 8.06 -8.37 -8.70
C GLU A 60 7.28 -7.86 -7.47
N PHE A 61 6.10 -8.45 -7.22
CA PHE A 61 5.25 -8.09 -6.08
C PHE A 61 5.62 -8.85 -4.79
N TYR A 62 5.82 -8.09 -3.72
CA TYR A 62 6.21 -8.63 -2.41
C TYR A 62 5.32 -8.13 -1.27
N VAL A 63 5.06 -9.00 -0.30
CA VAL A 63 4.45 -8.65 0.99
C VAL A 63 5.38 -9.08 2.12
N PHE A 64 5.76 -8.13 2.98
CA PHE A 64 6.64 -8.39 4.11
C PHE A 64 5.87 -8.33 5.43
N SER A 65 6.17 -9.25 6.34
CA SER A 65 5.63 -9.30 7.71
C SER A 65 6.30 -8.28 8.66
N ARG A 66 7.13 -7.38 8.12
CA ARG A 66 7.86 -6.35 8.86
C ARG A 66 7.86 -5.02 8.11
N ALA A 67 8.14 -3.94 8.83
CA ALA A 67 8.51 -2.69 8.20
C ALA A 67 9.89 -2.82 7.52
N LEU A 68 10.00 -2.29 6.31
CA LEU A 68 11.26 -2.22 5.59
C LEU A 68 12.10 -1.04 6.11
N THR A 69 13.41 -1.23 6.12
CA THR A 69 14.37 -0.17 6.42
C THR A 69 14.63 0.69 5.18
N SER A 70 15.26 1.86 5.36
CA SER A 70 15.69 2.70 4.23
C SER A 70 16.64 1.96 3.28
N THR A 71 17.49 1.08 3.81
CA THR A 71 18.40 0.25 3.01
C THR A 71 17.63 -0.78 2.19
N ASP A 72 16.64 -1.46 2.77
CA ASP A 72 15.79 -2.41 2.04
C ASP A 72 15.07 -1.71 0.87
N ILE A 73 14.51 -0.52 1.14
CA ILE A 73 13.77 0.27 0.14
C ILE A 73 14.69 0.69 -1.02
N CYS A 74 15.91 1.15 -0.72
CA CYS A 74 16.87 1.56 -1.74
C CYS A 74 17.28 0.38 -2.66
N ARG A 75 17.45 -0.81 -2.09
CA ARG A 75 17.74 -2.04 -2.85
C ARG A 75 16.58 -2.43 -3.76
N LEU A 76 15.35 -2.42 -3.25
CA LEU A 76 14.16 -2.79 -4.03
C LEU A 76 13.79 -1.76 -5.12
N ALA A 77 14.19 -0.50 -4.93
CA ALA A 77 13.92 0.56 -5.91
C ALA A 77 14.80 0.47 -7.17
N ASN A 78 15.92 -0.25 -7.09
CA ASN A 78 16.84 -0.51 -8.20
C ASN A 78 17.11 -2.02 -8.27
N PRO A 79 16.08 -2.81 -8.65
CA PRO A 79 16.16 -4.27 -8.65
C PRO A 79 17.23 -4.81 -9.60
#